data_AF-A0A840AVN9-F1
#
_entry.id   AF-A0A840AVN9-F1
#
_cell.length_a   1.000
_cell.length_b   1.000
_cell.length_c   1.000
_cell.angle_alpha   90.00
_cell.angle_beta   90.00
_cell.angle_gamma   90.00
#
_symmetry.space_group_name_H-M   'P 1'
#
loop_
_entity.id
_entity.type
_entity.pdbx_description
1 polymer ?
#
loop_
_entity_poly.entity_id
_entity_poly.type
_entity_poly.pdbx_seq_one_letter_code
_entity_poly.pdbx_strand_id
1 'polypeptide(L)'
;MRMFATRVWGLGFERLPIATFGSAGHLNRLLRLAERGDRLLFVGTKTERTPDALQGRLLGMAEIGFEPLRTLEIATHADLDARDFDERGNYKFPHAVALTRAWRFVPQPVVTDTLSTQLTMLATPGVEELEEEDVRRVLALAAEPLVLPELPSLQRMRQLNELLRPTTGPKPGDVAYRVEHSAQNPASTYALQFGKRNVFKIGHAEDIDARLAAVNQHVPVEVLNEKWKIFLTQTWKTSVEAYEMEQRVLKRMETKRSGFERVLCSDTELQSAWTASLLA
;
A
#
# COMPACT_ATOMS: atom_id res chain seq x y z
N MET A 1 11.12 -3.54 10.05
CA MET A 1 9.83 -2.96 10.43
C MET A 1 9.77 -2.91 11.94
N ARG A 2 9.21 -1.87 12.51
CA ARG A 2 8.86 -1.81 13.94
C ARG A 2 7.43 -2.29 14.14
N MET A 3 7.17 -2.73 15.36
CA MET A 3 5.82 -3.05 15.80
C MET A 3 5.58 -2.42 17.16
N PHE A 4 4.41 -1.83 17.32
CA PHE A 4 3.99 -1.21 18.57
C PHE A 4 2.79 -1.99 19.10
N ALA A 5 2.72 -2.27 20.39
CA ALA A 5 1.60 -2.94 21.02
C ALA A 5 0.70 -1.94 21.74
N THR A 6 -0.61 -2.16 21.64
CA THR A 6 -1.63 -1.44 22.40
C THR A 6 -2.71 -2.40 22.91
N ARG A 7 -3.32 -2.07 24.04
CA ARG A 7 -4.39 -2.88 24.62
C ARG A 7 -5.77 -2.39 24.22
N VAL A 8 -6.63 -3.32 23.85
CA VAL A 8 -8.00 -3.07 23.39
C VAL A 8 -8.98 -4.05 24.00
N TRP A 9 -10.28 -3.75 23.90
CA TRP A 9 -11.36 -4.65 24.31
C TRP A 9 -11.83 -5.60 23.20
N GLY A 10 -11.37 -5.40 21.97
CA GLY A 10 -11.70 -6.23 20.82
C GLY A 10 -11.22 -5.62 19.50
N LEU A 11 -11.36 -6.38 18.41
CA LEU A 11 -11.09 -5.90 17.05
C LEU A 11 -12.41 -5.42 16.42
N GLY A 12 -12.62 -4.09 16.43
CA GLY A 12 -13.81 -3.47 15.83
C GLY A 12 -13.62 -3.03 14.36
N PHE A 13 -12.52 -3.44 13.72
CA PHE A 13 -12.02 -2.80 12.50
C PHE A 13 -12.86 -3.07 11.25
N GLU A 14 -13.61 -4.17 11.23
CA GLU A 14 -14.56 -4.51 10.17
C GLU A 14 -15.74 -3.51 10.14
N ARG A 15 -15.99 -2.80 11.25
CA ARG A 15 -16.98 -1.71 11.32
C ARG A 15 -16.32 -0.35 11.19
N LEU A 16 -15.27 -0.11 11.99
CA LEU A 16 -14.60 1.17 12.06
C LEU A 16 -13.08 0.98 12.00
N PRO A 17 -12.44 1.24 10.86
CA PRO A 17 -11.04 0.88 10.60
C PRO A 17 -10.10 1.99 11.08
N ILE A 18 -10.21 2.35 12.35
CA ILE A 18 -9.33 3.31 13.04
C ILE A 18 -8.87 2.72 14.38
N ALA A 19 -7.67 3.09 14.83
CA ALA A 19 -7.24 2.89 16.20
C ALA A 19 -7.39 4.21 16.97
N THR A 20 -8.05 4.17 18.13
CA THR A 20 -8.39 5.36 18.91
C THR A 20 -7.52 5.50 20.16
N PHE A 21 -7.33 6.74 20.61
CA PHE A 21 -6.48 7.12 21.73
C PHE A 21 -7.17 8.18 22.59
N GLY A 22 -6.99 8.07 23.91
CA GLY A 22 -7.53 9.03 24.87
C GLY A 22 -6.81 10.38 24.88
N SER A 23 -5.56 10.42 24.42
CA SER A 23 -4.76 11.65 24.40
C SER A 23 -4.07 11.86 23.06
N ALA A 24 -3.99 13.13 22.64
CA ALA A 24 -3.21 13.53 21.46
C ALA A 24 -1.73 13.15 21.62
N GLY A 25 -1.20 13.20 22.85
CA GLY A 25 0.19 12.88 23.15
C GLY A 25 0.57 11.45 22.76
N HIS A 26 -0.30 10.47 23.05
CA HIS A 26 -0.05 9.08 22.69
C HIS A 26 -0.11 8.84 21.18
N LEU A 27 -1.10 9.43 20.50
CA LEU A 27 -1.19 9.37 19.04
C LEU A 27 0.03 10.03 18.38
N ASN A 28 0.40 11.23 18.82
CA ASN A 28 1.55 11.95 18.27
C ASN A 28 2.88 11.24 18.56
N ARG A 29 2.98 10.50 19.67
CA ARG A 29 4.12 9.63 19.92
C ARG A 29 4.18 8.49 18.90
N LEU A 30 3.06 7.79 18.68
CA LEU A 30 2.99 6.73 17.66
C LEU A 30 3.37 7.26 16.28
N LEU A 31 2.76 8.36 15.81
CA LEU A 31 3.01 8.92 14.48
C LEU A 31 4.44 9.47 14.28
N ARG A 32 5.12 9.87 15.37
CA ARG A 32 6.52 10.30 15.32
C ARG A 32 7.48 9.12 15.24
N LEU A 33 7.11 8.01 15.90
CA LEU A 33 7.93 6.81 15.96
C LEU A 33 7.67 5.88 14.80
N ALA A 34 6.46 5.78 14.27
CA ALA A 34 6.11 4.82 13.23
C ALA A 34 6.47 5.33 11.84
N GLU A 35 6.98 4.44 11.01
CA GLU A 35 7.15 4.65 9.57
C GLU A 35 6.13 3.83 8.78
N ARG A 36 6.05 4.08 7.47
CA ARG A 36 5.17 3.30 6.59
C ARG A 36 5.59 1.82 6.59
N GLY A 37 4.59 0.95 6.77
CA GLY A 37 4.80 -0.49 6.86
C GLY A 37 5.09 -0.98 8.28
N ASP A 38 5.29 -0.09 9.26
CA ASP A 38 5.26 -0.45 10.67
C ASP A 38 3.84 -0.81 11.11
N ARG A 39 3.73 -1.62 12.16
CA ARG A 39 2.46 -2.25 12.56
C ARG A 39 2.08 -1.95 14.00
N LEU A 40 0.79 -1.85 14.23
CA LEU A 40 0.17 -1.81 15.55
C LEU A 40 -0.39 -3.20 15.87
N LEU A 41 0.10 -3.82 16.94
CA LEU A 41 -0.36 -5.07 17.53
C LEU A 41 -1.46 -4.78 18.56
N PHE A 42 -2.57 -5.49 18.46
CA PHE A 42 -3.72 -5.33 19.36
C PHE A 42 -3.81 -6.48 20.33
N VAL A 43 -3.78 -6.13 21.62
CA VAL A 43 -3.77 -7.07 22.73
C VAL A 43 -5.06 -6.95 23.54
N GLY A 44 -5.76 -8.05 23.76
CA GLY A 44 -6.94 -8.06 24.62
C GLY A 44 -6.58 -7.70 26.06
N THR A 45 -7.25 -6.69 26.64
CA THR A 45 -7.08 -6.40 28.08
C THR A 45 -7.58 -7.58 28.93
N LYS A 46 -7.19 -7.64 30.21
CA LYS A 46 -7.69 -8.63 31.17
C LYS A 46 -8.87 -8.10 32.00
N THR A 47 -9.69 -7.21 31.43
CA THR A 47 -10.86 -6.64 32.10
C THR A 47 -12.15 -7.22 31.54
N GLU A 48 -13.23 -7.13 32.31
CA GLU A 48 -14.56 -7.63 31.97
C GLU A 48 -15.15 -7.04 30.68
N ARG A 49 -14.61 -5.91 30.19
CA ARG A 49 -15.02 -5.34 28.89
C ARG A 49 -14.54 -6.17 27.70
N THR A 50 -13.48 -6.93 27.86
CA THR A 50 -12.96 -7.84 26.83
C THR A 50 -13.63 -9.20 26.99
N PRO A 51 -14.18 -9.81 25.94
CA PRO A 51 -14.72 -11.16 26.02
C PRO A 51 -13.68 -12.13 26.60
N ASP A 52 -14.09 -13.03 27.50
CA ASP A 52 -13.19 -13.94 28.24
C ASP A 52 -12.25 -14.72 27.32
N ALA A 53 -12.75 -15.17 26.17
CA ALA A 53 -11.97 -15.89 25.17
C ALA A 53 -10.83 -15.06 24.56
N LEU A 54 -10.86 -13.73 24.67
CA LEU A 54 -9.91 -12.78 24.08
C LEU A 54 -9.01 -12.10 25.13
N GLN A 55 -9.31 -12.26 26.42
CA GLN A 55 -8.55 -11.61 27.49
C GLN A 55 -7.09 -12.08 27.53
N GLY A 56 -6.15 -11.14 27.53
CA GLY A 56 -4.71 -11.45 27.59
C GLY A 56 -4.17 -12.18 26.36
N ARG A 57 -4.83 -12.04 25.21
CA ARG A 57 -4.43 -12.66 23.94
C ARG A 57 -4.04 -11.62 22.88
N LEU A 58 -3.22 -12.05 21.94
CA LEU A 58 -2.94 -11.28 20.72
C LEU A 58 -4.11 -11.44 19.77
N LEU A 59 -4.82 -10.35 19.49
CA LEU A 59 -6.04 -10.41 18.69
C LEU A 59 -5.74 -10.31 17.20
N GLY A 60 -4.87 -9.38 16.84
CA GLY A 60 -4.53 -9.06 15.46
C GLY A 60 -3.51 -7.94 15.39
N MET A 61 -3.16 -7.54 14.17
CA MET A 61 -2.25 -6.42 13.90
C MET A 61 -2.75 -5.61 12.70
N ALA A 62 -2.35 -4.35 12.62
CA ALA A 62 -2.69 -3.49 11.49
C ALA A 62 -1.54 -2.57 11.09
N GLU A 63 -1.47 -2.24 9.81
CA GLU A 63 -0.69 -1.10 9.31
C GLU A 63 -1.52 0.17 9.53
N ILE A 64 -0.83 1.26 9.88
CA ILE A 64 -1.45 2.53 10.25
C ILE A 64 -1.22 3.63 9.21
N GLY A 65 -2.14 4.60 9.22
CA GLY A 65 -2.02 5.87 8.54
C GLY A 65 -0.89 6.76 9.06
N PHE A 66 -0.67 7.89 8.39
CA PHE A 66 0.38 8.86 8.72
C PHE A 66 -0.18 10.22 9.19
N GLU A 67 -1.50 10.37 9.26
CA GLU A 67 -2.17 11.60 9.68
C GLU A 67 -2.98 11.37 10.97
N PRO A 68 -2.97 12.33 11.91
CA PRO A 68 -3.84 12.29 13.06
C PRO A 68 -5.29 12.61 12.64
N LEU A 69 -6.24 11.87 13.20
CA LEU A 69 -7.67 12.03 12.96
C LEU A 69 -8.42 12.35 14.24
N ARG A 70 -9.64 12.89 14.09
CA ARG A 70 -10.63 13.00 15.16
C ARG A 70 -11.64 11.88 15.02
N THR A 71 -11.87 11.12 16.10
CA THR A 71 -12.78 9.96 16.04
C THR A 71 -14.19 10.34 15.60
N LEU A 72 -14.73 11.44 16.13
CA LEU A 72 -16.09 11.89 15.84
C LEU A 72 -16.26 12.60 14.47
N GLU A 73 -15.16 12.80 13.72
CA GLU A 73 -15.25 13.21 12.30
C GLU A 73 -15.39 12.00 11.37
N ILE A 74 -15.15 10.79 11.88
CA ILE A 74 -15.16 9.53 11.13
C ILE A 74 -16.31 8.62 11.56
N ALA A 75 -16.62 8.61 12.85
CA ALA A 75 -17.61 7.74 13.47
C ALA A 75 -18.75 8.55 14.09
N THR A 76 -19.96 8.02 13.97
CA THR A 76 -21.13 8.54 14.68
C THR A 76 -21.26 7.89 16.06
N HIS A 77 -22.15 8.43 16.90
CA HIS A 77 -22.41 7.83 18.22
C HIS A 77 -22.95 6.40 18.11
N ALA A 78 -23.66 6.07 17.03
CA ALA A 78 -24.21 4.73 16.81
C ALA A 78 -23.12 3.70 16.47
N ASP A 79 -21.97 4.15 15.96
CA ASP A 79 -20.84 3.28 15.61
C ASP A 79 -19.96 2.93 16.82
N LEU A 80 -20.14 3.65 17.94
CA LEU A 80 -19.29 3.61 19.12
C LEU A 80 -20.00 2.93 20.29
N ASP A 81 -19.22 2.30 21.18
CA ASP A 81 -19.77 1.68 22.39
C ASP A 81 -20.24 2.78 23.35
N ALA A 82 -21.49 2.70 23.81
CA ALA A 82 -22.05 3.66 24.75
C ALA A 82 -21.21 3.80 26.04
N ARG A 83 -20.49 2.74 26.44
CA ARG A 83 -19.59 2.74 27.60
C ARG A 83 -18.33 3.60 27.40
N ASP A 84 -18.03 4.00 26.16
CA ASP A 84 -16.90 4.85 25.81
C ASP A 84 -17.20 6.35 25.94
N PHE A 85 -18.42 6.70 26.37
CA PHE A 85 -18.78 8.07 26.71
C PHE A 85 -18.67 8.28 28.23
N ASP A 86 -18.26 9.48 28.64
CA ASP A 86 -18.31 9.90 30.05
C ASP A 86 -19.74 10.34 30.44
N GLU A 87 -19.95 10.65 31.73
CA GLU A 87 -21.26 11.08 32.25
C GLU A 87 -21.78 12.38 31.59
N ARG A 88 -20.90 13.15 30.94
CA ARG A 88 -21.23 14.39 30.22
C ARG A 88 -21.45 14.16 28.73
N GLY A 89 -21.37 12.92 28.26
CA GLY A 89 -21.52 12.55 26.86
C GLY A 89 -20.28 12.81 26.00
N ASN A 90 -19.10 13.08 26.60
CA ASN A 90 -17.88 13.21 25.83
C ASN A 90 -17.29 11.83 25.51
N TYR A 91 -16.87 11.64 24.26
CA TYR A 91 -16.18 10.43 23.87
C TYR A 91 -14.77 10.37 24.47
N LYS A 92 -14.45 9.26 25.16
CA LYS A 92 -13.20 9.08 25.91
C LYS A 92 -11.95 8.94 25.03
N PHE A 93 -12.11 8.67 23.73
CA PHE A 93 -11.00 8.42 22.81
C PHE A 93 -11.03 9.33 21.56
N PRO A 94 -10.94 10.66 21.73
CA PRO A 94 -11.23 11.62 20.65
C PRO A 94 -10.18 11.66 19.53
N HIS A 95 -9.04 10.99 19.71
CA HIS A 95 -7.93 10.99 18.76
C HIS A 95 -7.82 9.63 18.08
N ALA A 96 -7.50 9.61 16.79
CA ALA A 96 -7.41 8.36 16.05
C ALA A 96 -6.31 8.38 14.99
N VAL A 97 -5.94 7.18 14.54
CA VAL A 97 -5.20 6.96 13.30
C VAL A 97 -5.95 5.92 12.46
N ALA A 98 -5.96 6.09 11.14
CA ALA A 98 -6.60 5.10 10.27
C ALA A 98 -5.80 3.79 10.23
N LEU A 99 -6.51 2.71 9.99
CA LEU A 99 -5.93 1.44 9.60
C LEU A 99 -6.00 1.31 8.08
N THR A 100 -4.86 0.98 7.49
CA THR A 100 -4.74 0.80 6.03
C THR A 100 -4.84 -0.66 5.63
N ARG A 101 -4.34 -1.56 6.48
CA ARG A 101 -4.49 -3.01 6.39
C ARG A 101 -4.59 -3.61 7.77
N ALA A 102 -5.34 -4.68 7.94
CA ALA A 102 -5.41 -5.39 9.20
C ALA A 102 -5.40 -6.90 9.00
N TRP A 103 -4.93 -7.62 10.00
CA TRP A 103 -4.91 -9.06 10.08
C TRP A 103 -5.40 -9.50 11.45
N ARG A 104 -6.14 -10.60 11.50
CA ARG A 104 -6.59 -11.27 12.72
C ARG A 104 -5.75 -12.53 12.91
N PHE A 105 -5.28 -12.77 14.13
CA PHE A 105 -4.59 -14.03 14.44
C PHE A 105 -5.59 -15.17 14.60
N VAL A 106 -5.26 -16.33 14.03
CA VAL A 106 -6.09 -17.54 14.09
C VAL A 106 -5.21 -18.77 14.35
N PRO A 107 -5.30 -19.41 15.53
CA PRO A 107 -6.01 -18.93 16.72
C PRO A 107 -5.33 -17.69 17.33
N GLN A 108 -6.03 -16.97 18.22
CA GLN A 108 -5.43 -15.88 19.00
C GLN A 108 -4.52 -16.45 20.11
N PRO A 109 -3.19 -16.28 20.03
CA PRO A 109 -2.27 -16.84 21.03
C PRO A 109 -2.30 -16.02 22.33
N VAL A 110 -1.89 -16.66 23.43
CA VAL A 110 -1.73 -15.99 24.72
C VAL A 110 -0.50 -15.10 24.68
N VAL A 111 -0.60 -13.89 25.25
CA VAL A 111 0.48 -12.89 25.24
C VAL A 111 1.76 -13.44 25.87
N THR A 112 1.65 -14.08 27.04
CA THR A 112 2.80 -14.60 27.81
C THR A 112 3.53 -15.74 27.12
N ASP A 113 2.88 -16.41 26.18
CA ASP A 113 3.46 -17.52 25.44
C ASP A 113 4.16 -17.04 24.16
N THR A 114 3.89 -15.79 23.75
CA THR A 114 4.39 -15.22 22.49
C THR A 114 5.42 -14.12 22.72
N LEU A 115 5.15 -13.20 23.65
CA LEU A 115 6.02 -12.07 23.94
C LEU A 115 6.93 -12.41 25.12
N SER A 116 8.24 -12.19 24.97
CA SER A 116 9.20 -12.32 26.07
C SER A 116 9.08 -11.17 27.07
N THR A 117 8.70 -9.99 26.60
CA THR A 117 8.58 -8.81 27.45
C THR A 117 7.15 -8.60 27.89
N GLN A 118 6.95 -8.37 29.20
CA GLN A 118 5.66 -7.98 29.71
C GLN A 118 5.38 -6.53 29.32
N LEU A 119 4.33 -6.34 28.52
CA LEU A 119 3.84 -5.01 28.16
C LEU A 119 3.56 -4.18 29.42
N THR A 120 4.18 -3.01 29.52
CA THR A 120 3.99 -2.10 30.65
C THR A 120 2.59 -1.48 30.67
N MET A 121 2.30 -0.68 31.68
CA MET A 121 1.05 0.07 31.77
C MET A 121 0.89 1.11 30.65
N LEU A 122 1.96 1.48 29.93
CA LEU A 122 1.93 2.45 28.82
C LEU A 122 1.15 1.95 27.60
N ALA A 123 1.15 0.63 27.36
CA ALA A 123 0.40 0.03 26.26
C ALA A 123 -1.13 0.14 26.43
N THR A 124 -1.64 0.54 27.61
CA THR A 124 -3.09 0.66 27.86
C THR A 124 -3.65 1.99 27.34
N PRO A 125 -3.11 3.16 27.71
CA PRO A 125 -3.61 4.42 27.15
C PRO A 125 -2.93 4.82 25.83
N GLY A 126 -1.81 4.19 25.47
CA GLY A 126 -0.98 4.52 24.32
C GLY A 126 -0.38 3.30 23.63
N VAL A 127 0.89 3.39 23.25
CA VAL A 127 1.61 2.33 22.54
C VAL A 127 2.97 2.06 23.15
N GLU A 128 3.41 0.80 23.07
CA GLU A 128 4.72 0.34 23.51
C GLU A 128 5.44 -0.33 22.35
N GLU A 129 6.68 0.05 22.08
CA GLU A 129 7.48 -0.57 21.02
C GLU A 129 7.93 -1.97 21.44
N LEU A 130 7.83 -2.92 20.51
CA LEU A 130 8.28 -4.30 20.73
C LEU A 130 9.74 -4.47 20.30
N GLU A 131 10.45 -5.27 21.08
CA GLU A 131 11.80 -5.72 20.74
C GLU A 131 11.79 -6.61 19.49
N GLU A 132 12.90 -6.61 18.73
CA GLU A 132 12.99 -7.32 17.44
C GLU A 132 12.67 -8.81 17.52
N GLU A 133 12.99 -9.46 18.64
CA GLU A 133 12.67 -10.87 18.85
C GLU A 133 11.16 -11.11 18.95
N ASP A 134 10.46 -10.25 19.70
CA ASP A 134 9.00 -10.30 19.83
C ASP A 134 8.31 -9.97 18.50
N VAL A 135 8.84 -9.01 17.73
CA VAL A 135 8.39 -8.73 16.37
C VAL A 135 8.48 -9.99 15.49
N ARG A 136 9.62 -10.70 15.52
CA ARG A 136 9.80 -11.93 14.74
C ARG A 136 8.80 -13.02 15.14
N ARG A 137 8.56 -13.22 16.44
CA ARG A 137 7.58 -14.19 16.94
C ARG A 137 6.16 -13.85 16.49
N VAL A 138 5.76 -12.59 16.61
CA VAL A 138 4.43 -12.12 16.19
C VAL A 138 4.23 -12.28 14.68
N LEU A 139 5.23 -11.95 13.87
CA LEU A 139 5.16 -12.09 12.41
C LEU A 139 5.15 -13.56 11.93
N ALA A 140 5.58 -14.50 12.76
CA ALA A 140 5.54 -15.93 12.47
C ALA A 140 4.16 -16.57 12.77
N LEU A 141 3.26 -15.85 13.44
CA LEU A 141 1.92 -16.34 13.75
C LEU A 141 1.06 -16.45 12.49
N ALA A 142 0.17 -17.44 12.49
CA ALA A 142 -0.89 -17.55 11.50
C ALA A 142 -1.86 -16.36 11.63
N ALA A 143 -2.04 -15.60 10.54
CA ALA A 143 -2.89 -14.42 10.52
C ALA A 143 -3.69 -14.35 9.21
N GLU A 144 -4.97 -14.09 9.32
CA GLU A 144 -5.89 -13.90 8.20
C GLU A 144 -6.06 -12.41 7.91
N PRO A 145 -5.98 -11.95 6.66
CA PRO A 145 -6.31 -10.58 6.29
C PRO A 145 -7.76 -10.25 6.63
N LEU A 146 -8.00 -9.08 7.21
CA LEU A 146 -9.33 -8.53 7.42
C LEU A 146 -9.71 -7.59 6.28
N VAL A 147 -10.96 -7.68 5.82
CA VAL A 147 -11.52 -6.72 4.88
C VAL A 147 -11.93 -5.47 5.66
N LEU A 148 -11.26 -4.35 5.39
CA LEU A 148 -11.60 -3.07 6.03
C LEU A 148 -12.67 -2.34 5.21
N PRO A 149 -13.72 -1.78 5.84
CA PRO A 149 -14.76 -1.06 5.12
C PRO A 149 -14.18 0.20 4.45
N GLU A 150 -14.74 0.56 3.30
CA GLU A 150 -14.39 1.79 2.59
C GLU A 150 -15.08 2.97 3.25
N LEU A 151 -14.27 3.90 3.79
CA LEU A 151 -14.74 5.17 4.30
C LEU A 151 -14.18 6.28 3.42
N PRO A 152 -15.02 7.17 2.83
CA PRO A 152 -14.55 8.24 1.95
C PRO A 152 -13.47 9.12 2.59
N SER A 153 -13.60 9.40 3.89
CA SER A 153 -12.64 10.18 4.67
C SER A 153 -11.25 9.54 4.78
N LEU A 154 -11.15 8.22 4.59
CA LEU A 154 -9.89 7.46 4.70
C LEU A 154 -9.32 7.02 3.34
N GLN A 155 -10.10 7.15 2.26
CA GLN A 155 -9.78 6.60 0.94
C GLN A 155 -8.46 7.14 0.39
N ARG A 156 -8.27 8.47 0.44
CA ARG A 156 -7.04 9.13 -0.02
C ARG A 156 -5.81 8.62 0.71
N MET A 157 -5.88 8.50 2.04
CA MET A 157 -4.76 8.04 2.86
C MET A 157 -4.42 6.57 2.58
N ARG A 158 -5.41 5.71 2.38
CA ARG A 158 -5.18 4.31 2.00
C ARG A 158 -4.51 4.19 0.63
N GLN A 159 -5.00 4.93 -0.36
CA GLN A 159 -4.38 4.97 -1.69
C GLN A 159 -2.93 5.44 -1.62
N LEU A 160 -2.64 6.51 -0.88
CA LEU A 160 -1.27 7.01 -0.71
C LEU A 160 -0.37 6.00 0.01
N ASN A 161 -0.87 5.28 1.01
CA ASN A 161 -0.10 4.24 1.70
C ASN A 161 0.21 3.04 0.80
N GLU A 162 -0.72 2.64 -0.08
CA GLU A 162 -0.44 1.60 -1.08
C GLU A 162 0.58 2.07 -2.12
N LEU A 163 0.41 3.28 -2.67
CA LEU A 163 1.30 3.85 -3.70
C LEU A 163 2.72 4.08 -3.21
N LEU A 164 2.88 4.47 -1.94
CA LEU A 164 4.16 4.85 -1.34
C LEU A 164 4.78 3.72 -0.50
N ARG A 165 4.24 2.50 -0.63
CA ARG A 165 4.78 1.33 0.04
C ARG A 165 6.18 1.02 -0.51
N PRO A 166 7.16 0.71 0.35
CA PRO A 166 8.40 0.08 -0.09
C PRO A 166 8.05 -1.24 -0.80
N THR A 167 8.24 -1.29 -2.11
CA THR A 167 8.07 -2.52 -2.88
C THR A 167 9.24 -3.44 -2.55
N THR A 168 9.13 -4.20 -1.46
CA THR A 168 9.85 -5.48 -1.43
C THR A 168 9.31 -6.25 -2.63
N GLY A 169 10.17 -6.54 -3.61
CA GLY A 169 9.81 -7.42 -4.72
C GLY A 169 9.09 -8.67 -4.20
N PRO A 170 8.22 -9.29 -5.02
CA PRO A 170 7.45 -10.45 -4.57
C PRO A 170 8.37 -11.46 -3.88
N LYS A 171 7.98 -11.92 -2.69
CA LYS A 171 8.63 -13.08 -2.05
C LYS A 171 8.65 -14.19 -3.12
N PRO A 172 9.79 -14.85 -3.38
CA PRO A 172 9.79 -16.03 -4.23
C PRO A 172 8.78 -17.02 -3.66
N GLY A 173 7.78 -17.37 -4.46
CA GLY A 173 6.73 -18.29 -4.09
C GLY A 173 6.11 -18.85 -5.36
N ASP A 174 5.64 -20.10 -5.30
CA ASP A 174 5.15 -20.87 -6.45
C ASP A 174 3.78 -20.41 -6.98
N VAL A 175 3.38 -19.17 -6.68
CA VAL A 175 2.08 -18.63 -7.08
C VAL A 175 2.16 -18.10 -8.51
N ALA A 176 1.67 -18.89 -9.44
CA ALA A 176 1.42 -18.46 -10.80
C ALA A 176 0.23 -17.47 -10.82
N TYR A 177 0.53 -16.18 -10.97
CA TYR A 177 -0.50 -15.18 -11.24
C TYR A 177 -0.97 -15.35 -12.69
N ARG A 178 -2.24 -15.73 -12.88
CA ARG A 178 -2.88 -15.70 -14.18
C ARG A 178 -3.44 -14.30 -14.38
N VAL A 179 -2.72 -13.48 -15.15
CA VAL A 179 -3.21 -12.17 -15.56
C VAL A 179 -4.06 -12.37 -16.80
N GLU A 180 -5.39 -12.25 -16.65
CA GLU A 180 -6.31 -12.20 -17.78
C GLU A 180 -6.29 -10.78 -18.36
N HIS A 181 -5.44 -10.54 -19.35
CA HIS A 181 -5.56 -9.36 -20.21
C HIS A 181 -6.58 -9.65 -21.31
N SER A 182 -7.66 -8.87 -21.37
CA SER A 182 -8.56 -8.92 -22.51
C SER A 182 -7.89 -8.25 -23.70
N ALA A 183 -7.44 -9.05 -24.67
CA ALA A 183 -6.79 -8.56 -25.90
C ALA A 183 -7.66 -7.59 -26.73
N GLN A 184 -8.95 -7.49 -26.42
CA GLN A 184 -9.94 -6.69 -27.14
C GLN A 184 -10.12 -5.26 -26.60
N ASN A 185 -9.43 -4.91 -25.50
CA ASN A 185 -9.52 -3.55 -24.96
C ASN A 185 -8.75 -2.55 -25.83
N PRO A 186 -9.20 -1.29 -25.93
CA PRO A 186 -8.44 -0.21 -26.53
C PRO A 186 -7.07 -0.05 -25.86
N ALA A 187 -6.04 0.14 -26.68
CA ALA A 187 -4.69 0.35 -26.20
C ALA A 187 -3.94 1.28 -27.15
N SER A 188 -2.81 1.81 -26.67
CA SER A 188 -1.95 2.67 -27.45
C SER A 188 -0.56 2.09 -27.59
N THR A 189 0.03 2.20 -28.77
CA THR A 189 1.47 2.08 -28.95
C THR A 189 2.12 3.39 -28.53
N TYR A 190 3.25 3.35 -27.84
CA TYR A 190 4.00 4.53 -27.42
C TYR A 190 5.50 4.42 -27.74
N ALA A 191 6.14 5.58 -27.80
CA ALA A 191 7.58 5.74 -27.63
C ALA A 191 7.83 6.67 -26.44
N LEU A 192 8.60 6.22 -25.46
CA LEU A 192 9.07 7.04 -24.35
C LEU A 192 10.52 7.45 -24.59
N GLN A 193 10.84 8.74 -24.45
CA GLN A 193 12.21 9.25 -24.52
C GLN A 193 12.79 9.39 -23.12
N PHE A 194 14.05 8.99 -22.93
CA PHE A 194 14.75 9.18 -21.65
C PHE A 194 15.49 10.53 -21.60
N GLY A 195 15.04 11.43 -20.72
CA GLY A 195 15.69 12.74 -20.56
C GLY A 195 15.67 13.56 -21.84
N LYS A 196 16.85 14.00 -22.30
CA LYS A 196 17.07 14.61 -23.62
C LYS A 196 17.91 13.72 -24.55
N ARG A 197 18.01 12.44 -24.23
CA ARG A 197 18.91 11.50 -24.89
C ARG A 197 18.20 10.85 -26.07
N ASN A 198 19.00 10.41 -27.03
CA ASN A 198 18.60 9.65 -28.21
C ASN A 198 18.32 8.17 -27.86
N VAL A 199 17.59 7.95 -26.76
CA VAL A 199 17.21 6.63 -26.25
C VAL A 199 15.71 6.60 -26.09
N PHE A 200 15.08 5.65 -26.78
CA PHE A 200 13.64 5.50 -26.78
C PHE A 200 13.22 4.10 -26.37
N LYS A 201 12.21 3.99 -25.50
CA LYS A 201 11.53 2.73 -25.19
C LYS A 201 10.24 2.67 -25.99
N ILE A 202 10.09 1.62 -26.79
CA ILE A 202 8.88 1.35 -27.56
C ILE A 202 8.05 0.32 -26.80
N GLY A 203 6.73 0.44 -26.86
CA GLY A 203 5.82 -0.51 -26.21
C GLY A 203 4.36 -0.22 -26.55
N HIS A 204 3.45 -1.02 -26.00
CA HIS A 204 2.03 -0.74 -25.96
C HIS A 204 1.48 -0.80 -24.52
N ALA A 205 0.36 -0.12 -24.28
CA ALA A 205 -0.37 -0.15 -23.00
C ALA A 205 -1.82 0.30 -23.17
N GLU A 206 -2.73 -0.21 -22.33
CA GLU A 206 -4.11 0.29 -22.21
C GLU A 206 -4.14 1.69 -21.59
N ASP A 207 -3.29 1.94 -20.58
CA ASP A 207 -3.09 3.24 -19.93
C ASP A 207 -1.61 3.65 -20.01
N ILE A 208 -1.32 4.64 -20.87
CA ILE A 208 0.05 5.11 -21.10
C ILE A 208 0.58 5.88 -19.89
N ASP A 209 -0.26 6.63 -19.18
CA ASP A 209 0.16 7.44 -18.04
C ASP A 209 0.52 6.54 -16.87
N ALA A 210 -0.30 5.52 -16.59
CA ALA A 210 0.02 4.48 -15.61
C ALA A 210 1.29 3.71 -16.00
N ARG A 211 1.46 3.41 -17.30
CA ARG A 211 2.67 2.74 -17.79
C ARG A 211 3.91 3.61 -17.65
N LEU A 212 3.82 4.91 -17.97
CA LEU A 212 4.91 5.87 -17.81
C LEU A 212 5.31 6.01 -16.34
N ALA A 213 4.32 6.09 -15.44
CA ALA A 213 4.57 6.11 -14.00
C ALA A 213 5.31 4.85 -13.55
N ALA A 214 4.82 3.66 -13.93
CA ALA A 214 5.45 2.39 -13.59
C ALA A 214 6.90 2.27 -14.11
N VAL A 215 7.17 2.72 -15.34
CA VAL A 215 8.54 2.72 -15.89
C VAL A 215 9.45 3.69 -15.13
N ASN A 216 8.94 4.88 -14.76
CA ASN A 216 9.70 5.88 -14.02
C ASN A 216 9.94 5.53 -12.55
N GLN A 217 9.14 4.65 -11.93
CA GLN A 217 9.38 4.16 -10.57
C GLN A 217 10.74 3.45 -10.42
N HIS A 218 11.31 2.96 -11.53
CA HIS A 218 12.61 2.28 -11.55
C HIS A 218 13.77 3.18 -11.99
N VAL A 219 13.51 4.48 -12.20
CA VAL A 219 14.54 5.47 -12.52
C VAL A 219 14.86 6.26 -11.23
N PRO A 220 16.12 6.33 -10.78
CA PRO A 220 16.52 7.17 -9.66
C PRO A 220 16.55 8.64 -10.09
N VAL A 221 15.37 9.26 -10.25
CA VAL A 221 15.20 10.62 -10.78
C VAL A 221 15.87 11.65 -9.86
N GLU A 222 15.87 11.41 -8.55
CA GLU A 222 16.53 12.24 -7.54
C GLU A 222 18.06 12.32 -7.70
N VAL A 223 18.67 11.30 -8.34
CA VAL A 223 20.11 11.27 -8.63
C VAL A 223 20.40 11.73 -10.06
N LEU A 224 19.62 11.25 -11.03
CA LEU A 224 19.90 11.47 -12.45
C LEU A 224 19.32 12.78 -12.99
N ASN A 225 18.33 13.36 -12.32
CA ASN A 225 17.53 14.50 -12.79
C ASN A 225 16.94 14.29 -14.20
N GLU A 226 16.74 13.04 -14.59
CA GLU A 226 16.16 12.61 -15.86
C GLU A 226 15.08 11.55 -15.60
N LYS A 227 14.08 11.52 -16.48
CA LYS A 227 13.00 10.54 -16.45
C LYS A 227 12.54 10.24 -17.87
N TRP A 228 11.82 9.15 -18.04
CA TRP A 228 11.08 8.87 -19.27
C TRP A 228 9.94 9.88 -19.44
N LYS A 229 9.69 10.27 -20.69
CA LYS A 229 8.57 11.12 -21.10
C LYS A 229 7.93 10.54 -22.36
N ILE A 230 6.64 10.74 -22.53
CA ILE A 230 5.96 10.37 -23.77
C ILE A 230 6.51 11.23 -24.90
N PHE A 231 6.97 10.59 -25.98
CA PHE A 231 7.48 11.22 -27.18
C PHE A 231 6.52 11.02 -28.36
N LEU A 232 6.11 9.77 -28.60
CA LEU A 232 5.09 9.42 -29.59
C LEU A 232 4.03 8.54 -28.95
N THR A 233 2.81 8.65 -29.46
CA THR A 233 1.68 7.78 -29.09
C THR A 233 0.74 7.60 -30.28
N GLN A 234 0.14 6.43 -30.38
CA GLN A 234 -0.94 6.11 -31.31
C GLN A 234 -1.95 5.19 -30.61
N THR A 235 -3.22 5.57 -30.60
CA THR A 235 -4.32 4.77 -30.02
C THR A 235 -4.94 3.86 -31.07
N TRP A 236 -5.34 2.67 -30.61
CA TRP A 236 -5.95 1.59 -31.38
C TRP A 236 -7.21 1.08 -30.69
N LYS A 237 -8.04 0.34 -31.42
CA LYS A 237 -9.28 -0.23 -30.88
C LYS A 237 -9.01 -1.45 -30.02
N THR A 238 -7.91 -2.16 -30.29
CA THR A 238 -7.52 -3.37 -29.58
C THR A 238 -6.05 -3.35 -29.16
N SER A 239 -5.73 -4.10 -28.10
CA SER A 239 -4.36 -4.32 -27.64
C SER A 239 -3.53 -5.07 -28.69
N VAL A 240 -4.18 -5.93 -29.49
CA VAL A 240 -3.53 -6.64 -30.61
C VAL A 240 -3.00 -5.66 -31.65
N GLU A 241 -3.82 -4.72 -32.13
CA GLU A 241 -3.39 -3.71 -33.10
C GLU A 241 -2.23 -2.85 -32.56
N ALA A 242 -2.30 -2.47 -31.29
CA ALA A 242 -1.25 -1.70 -30.64
C ALA A 242 0.07 -2.47 -30.53
N TYR A 243 -0.01 -3.76 -30.22
CA TYR A 243 1.14 -4.68 -30.19
C TYR A 243 1.72 -4.90 -31.59
N GLU A 244 0.88 -5.11 -32.62
CA GLU A 244 1.35 -5.27 -33.99
C GLU A 244 2.11 -4.04 -34.49
N MET A 245 1.60 -2.84 -34.17
CA MET A 245 2.30 -1.58 -34.45
C MET A 245 3.65 -1.49 -33.71
N GLU A 246 3.70 -1.89 -32.43
CA GLU A 246 4.96 -1.97 -31.67
C GLU A 246 5.98 -2.87 -32.40
N GLN A 247 5.55 -4.07 -32.81
CA GLN A 247 6.43 -5.02 -33.50
C GLN A 247 6.90 -4.49 -34.87
N ARG A 248 6.05 -3.78 -35.63
CA ARG A 248 6.45 -3.15 -36.89
C ARG A 248 7.53 -2.09 -36.67
N VAL A 249 7.38 -1.23 -35.66
CA VAL A 249 8.39 -0.21 -35.32
C VAL A 249 9.70 -0.87 -34.87
N LEU A 250 9.64 -1.84 -33.96
CA LEU A 250 10.84 -2.55 -33.46
C LEU A 250 11.57 -3.30 -34.58
N LYS A 251 10.85 -3.91 -35.52
CA LYS A 251 11.43 -4.57 -36.68
C LYS A 251 12.13 -3.58 -37.62
N ARG A 252 11.53 -2.41 -37.88
CA ARG A 252 12.18 -1.36 -38.69
C ARG A 252 13.43 -0.80 -38.03
N MET A 253 13.49 -0.83 -36.71
CA MET A 253 14.60 -0.28 -35.91
C MET A 253 15.55 -1.37 -35.38
N GLU A 254 15.52 -2.58 -35.95
CA GLU A 254 16.27 -3.74 -35.46
C GLU A 254 17.77 -3.46 -35.30
N THR A 255 18.38 -2.80 -36.28
CA THR A 255 19.81 -2.43 -36.28
C THR A 255 20.17 -1.35 -35.25
N LYS A 256 19.18 -0.70 -34.66
CA LYS A 256 19.32 0.38 -33.67
C LYS A 256 18.95 -0.08 -32.26
N ARG A 257 18.62 -1.36 -32.05
CA ARG A 257 18.26 -1.88 -30.74
C ARG A 257 19.47 -1.92 -29.82
N SER A 258 19.29 -1.47 -28.58
CA SER A 258 20.32 -1.48 -27.53
C SER A 258 20.04 -2.45 -26.38
N GLY A 259 18.99 -3.27 -26.53
CA GLY A 259 18.55 -4.27 -25.57
C GLY A 259 17.08 -4.09 -25.19
N PHE A 260 16.35 -5.21 -25.04
CA PHE A 260 14.90 -5.23 -24.82
C PHE A 260 14.15 -4.40 -25.89
N GLU A 261 13.08 -3.70 -25.52
CA GLU A 261 12.29 -2.83 -26.41
C GLU A 261 12.86 -1.39 -26.43
N ARG A 262 14.20 -1.23 -26.41
CA ARG A 262 14.87 0.08 -26.50
C ARG A 262 15.67 0.24 -27.78
N VAL A 263 15.63 1.45 -28.33
CA VAL A 263 16.34 1.84 -29.55
C VAL A 263 17.20 3.08 -29.30
N LEU A 264 18.39 3.10 -29.90
CA LEU A 264 19.31 4.23 -29.91
C LEU A 264 19.29 4.86 -31.30
N CYS A 265 18.60 5.98 -31.44
CA CYS A 265 18.39 6.66 -32.71
C CYS A 265 18.05 8.12 -32.48
N SER A 266 18.15 8.94 -33.52
CA SER A 266 17.67 10.31 -33.51
C SER A 266 16.14 10.38 -33.55
N ASP A 267 15.59 11.50 -33.08
CA ASP A 267 14.16 11.82 -33.13
C ASP A 267 13.57 11.64 -34.54
N THR A 268 14.31 12.06 -35.58
CA THR A 268 13.87 12.00 -36.98
C THR A 268 13.84 10.57 -37.53
N GLU A 269 14.83 9.75 -37.18
CA GLU A 269 14.85 8.32 -37.53
C GLU A 269 13.64 7.60 -36.91
N LEU A 270 13.36 7.86 -35.62
CA LEU A 270 12.23 7.25 -34.93
C LEU A 270 10.88 7.70 -35.50
N GLN A 271 10.69 9.00 -35.75
CA GLN A 271 9.47 9.51 -36.36
C GLN A 271 9.23 8.90 -37.75
N SER A 272 10.28 8.77 -38.55
CA SER A 272 10.19 8.15 -39.89
C SER A 272 9.77 6.69 -39.81
N ALA A 273 10.39 5.91 -38.90
CA ALA A 273 10.03 4.51 -38.69
C ALA A 273 8.61 4.36 -38.14
N TRP A 274 8.18 5.28 -37.28
CA TRP A 274 6.83 5.33 -36.72
C TRP A 274 5.79 5.56 -37.83
N THR A 275 5.93 6.63 -38.61
CA THR A 275 5.02 6.94 -39.71
C THR A 275 4.95 5.80 -40.73
N ALA A 276 6.09 5.21 -41.10
CA ALA A 276 6.14 4.07 -42.01
C ALA A 276 5.47 2.80 -41.46
N SER A 277 5.28 2.69 -40.15
CA SER A 277 4.60 1.56 -39.50
C SER A 277 3.09 1.79 -39.34
N LEU A 278 2.63 3.04 -39.39
CA LEU A 278 1.20 3.39 -39.44
C LEU A 278 0.58 3.14 -40.81
N LEU A 279 1.39 3.24 -41.87
CA LEU A 279 0.93 3.12 -43.27
C LEU A 279 1.06 1.70 -43.84
N ALA A 280 1.60 0.76 -43.07
CA ALA A 280 1.83 -0.63 -43.46
C ALA A 280 0.79 -1.54 -42.83
#